data_AF-A0A818XMD8-F1
#
_entry.id   AF-A0A818XMD8-F1
#
_cell.length_a   1.000
_cell.length_b   1.000
_cell.length_c   1.000
_cell.angle_alpha   90.00
_cell.angle_beta   90.00
_cell.angle_gamma   90.00
#
_symmetry.space_group_name_H-M   'P 1'
#
loop_
_entity.id
_entity.type
_entity.pdbx_description
1 polymer ?
#
loop_
_entity_poly.entity_id
_entity_poly.type
_entity_poly.pdbx_seq_one_letter_code
_entity_poly.pdbx_strand_id
1 'polypeptide(L)'
;MSTTQDQECDQVTLLTGRGDIFSGITVDSKLLAKTSALFEHQLEQSLVAWRQAKRRGIWLSIPHNRTELIPIAQKLGFILHHAKPDYVMLTHWLDEKESNQLPSYAMSTIGVG
;
A
#
# COMPACT_ATOMS: atom_id res chain seq x y z
N MET A 1 18.57 -33.34 30.12
CA MET A 1 18.21 -33.67 28.72
C MET A 1 17.03 -32.78 28.36
N SER A 2 17.32 -31.59 27.82
CA SER A 2 16.28 -30.62 27.44
C SER A 2 16.52 -30.26 25.98
N THR A 3 15.73 -30.90 25.13
CA THR A 3 15.77 -30.85 23.67
C THR A 3 15.18 -29.52 23.18
N THR A 4 16.05 -28.74 22.55
CA THR A 4 15.86 -28.10 21.25
C THR A 4 14.69 -27.11 21.07
N GLN A 5 15.06 -25.83 21.19
CA GLN A 5 14.93 -24.76 20.17
C GLN A 5 13.51 -24.44 19.68
N ASP A 6 12.94 -23.45 20.37
CA ASP A 6 12.50 -22.17 19.83
C ASP A 6 11.95 -22.15 18.40
N GLN A 7 10.69 -21.73 18.36
CA GLN A 7 9.81 -21.55 17.24
C GLN A 7 10.43 -20.68 16.13
N GLU A 8 10.51 -21.23 14.93
CA GLU A 8 10.77 -20.49 13.71
C GLU A 8 9.50 -19.73 13.30
N CYS A 9 9.33 -18.52 13.85
CA CYS A 9 8.31 -17.59 13.38
C CYS A 9 8.73 -17.12 11.98
N ASP A 10 7.96 -17.53 10.98
CA ASP A 10 7.98 -16.97 9.63
C ASP A 10 7.92 -15.44 9.76
N GLN A 11 9.06 -14.77 9.54
CA GLN A 11 9.23 -13.34 9.77
C GLN A 11 8.44 -12.60 8.68
N VAL A 12 7.15 -12.39 8.89
CA VAL A 12 6.34 -11.62 7.95
C VAL A 12 6.69 -10.13 8.12
N THR A 13 7.61 -9.68 7.28
CA THR A 13 8.04 -8.29 7.23
C THR A 13 6.90 -7.41 6.71
N LEU A 14 6.32 -6.58 7.58
CA LEU A 14 5.31 -5.59 7.18
C LEU A 14 5.88 -4.63 6.11
N LEU A 15 5.03 -4.21 5.17
CA LEU A 15 5.36 -3.14 4.23
C LEU A 15 5.67 -1.86 5.01
N THR A 16 6.90 -1.39 4.83
CA THR A 16 7.35 -0.13 5.43
C THR A 16 7.03 1.02 4.48
N GLY A 17 6.48 2.10 5.03
CA GLY A 17 6.13 3.29 4.26
C GLY A 17 6.35 4.55 5.07
N ARG A 18 6.36 5.68 4.38
CA ARG A 18 6.48 7.01 4.99
C ARG A 18 5.11 7.52 5.40
N GLY A 19 4.93 7.84 6.67
CA GLY A 19 3.72 8.50 7.15
C GLY A 19 3.65 9.97 6.74
N ASP A 20 2.45 10.48 6.49
CA ASP A 20 2.17 11.90 6.26
C ASP A 20 1.40 12.55 7.44
N ILE A 21 1.21 13.88 7.38
CA ILE A 21 0.54 14.68 8.41
C ILE A 21 -0.97 14.44 8.49
N PHE A 22 -1.57 13.80 7.49
CA PHE A 22 -2.99 13.45 7.41
C PHE A 22 -3.25 12.00 7.82
N SER A 23 -2.30 11.40 8.55
CA SER A 23 -2.35 9.98 8.96
C SER A 23 -2.39 9.00 7.77
N GLY A 24 -1.92 9.41 6.60
CA GLY A 24 -1.66 8.51 5.50
C GLY A 24 -0.29 7.85 5.55
N ILE A 25 -0.10 6.82 4.73
CA ILE A 25 1.16 6.08 4.57
C ILE A 25 1.43 5.91 3.08
N THR A 26 2.64 6.25 2.64
CA THR A 26 3.13 5.96 1.29
C THR A 26 4.15 4.83 1.32
N VAL A 27 3.81 3.71 0.71
CA VAL A 27 4.68 2.55 0.54
C VAL A 27 5.63 2.80 -0.64
N ASP A 28 6.93 2.63 -0.40
CA ASP A 28 7.96 2.77 -1.43
C ASP A 28 7.98 1.52 -2.34
N SER A 29 7.98 1.76 -3.65
CA SER A 29 8.06 0.71 -4.68
C SER A 29 9.32 -0.15 -4.59
N LYS A 30 10.40 0.39 -4.01
CA LYS A 30 11.67 -0.33 -3.78
C LYS A 30 11.57 -1.39 -2.69
N LEU A 31 10.61 -1.24 -1.78
CA LEU A 31 10.42 -2.11 -0.61
C LEU A 31 9.36 -3.19 -0.85
N LEU A 32 8.88 -3.35 -2.09
CA LEU A 32 7.89 -4.37 -2.44
C LEU A 32 8.49 -5.78 -2.40
N ALA A 33 7.68 -6.74 -1.96
CA ALA A 33 8.08 -8.14 -1.88
C ALA A 33 8.56 -8.68 -3.24
N LYS A 34 9.50 -9.62 -3.23
CA LYS A 34 10.05 -10.19 -4.48
C LYS A 34 9.02 -10.97 -5.29
N THR A 35 8.02 -11.57 -4.63
CA THR A 35 7.02 -12.45 -5.24
C THR A 35 5.61 -11.93 -4.93
N SER A 36 4.69 -12.13 -5.86
CA SER A 36 3.27 -11.76 -5.73
C SER A 36 2.59 -12.35 -4.50
N ALA A 37 2.80 -13.65 -4.20
CA ALA A 37 2.21 -14.30 -3.04
C ALA A 37 2.71 -13.71 -1.71
N LEU A 38 4.02 -13.40 -1.62
CA LEU A 38 4.58 -12.72 -0.45
C LEU A 38 4.03 -11.30 -0.33
N PHE A 39 3.85 -10.60 -1.45
CA PHE A 39 3.26 -9.27 -1.46
C PHE A 39 1.81 -9.28 -0.97
N GLU A 40 0.98 -10.24 -1.41
CA GLU A 40 -0.40 -10.39 -0.93
C GLU A 40 -0.43 -10.56 0.59
N HIS A 41 0.36 -11.50 1.12
CA HIS A 41 0.40 -11.76 2.55
C HIS A 41 0.92 -10.57 3.37
N GLN A 42 2.01 -9.93 2.91
CA GLN A 42 2.55 -8.73 3.56
C GLN A 42 1.55 -7.58 3.54
N LEU A 43 0.86 -7.36 2.42
CA LEU A 43 -0.12 -6.28 2.29
C LEU A 43 -1.32 -6.50 3.20
N GLU A 44 -1.84 -7.73 3.30
CA GLU A 44 -2.91 -8.09 4.23
C GLU A 44 -2.54 -7.78 5.69
N GLN A 45 -1.36 -8.23 6.13
CA GLN A 45 -0.91 -7.97 7.49
C GLN A 45 -0.65 -6.48 7.75
N SER A 46 -0.07 -5.77 6.77
CA SER A 46 0.13 -4.32 6.84
C SER A 46 -1.19 -3.56 6.96
N LEU A 47 -2.24 -3.96 6.24
CA LEU A 47 -3.56 -3.35 6.36
C LEU A 47 -4.13 -3.51 7.78
N VAL A 48 -3.97 -4.67 8.42
CA VAL A 48 -4.38 -4.88 9.80
C VAL A 48 -3.60 -3.96 10.75
N ALA A 49 -2.27 -3.89 10.61
CA ALA A 49 -1.43 -3.03 11.43
C ALA A 49 -1.77 -1.53 11.26
N TRP A 50 -2.01 -1.09 10.02
CA TRP A 50 -2.37 0.30 9.72
C TRP A 50 -3.75 0.69 10.24
N ARG A 51 -4.72 -0.22 10.21
CA ARG A 51 -6.04 -0.03 10.84
C ARG A 51 -5.91 0.14 12.36
N GLN A 52 -5.11 -0.71 13.02
CA GLN A 52 -4.84 -0.60 14.46
C GLN A 52 -4.12 0.70 14.81
N ALA A 53 -3.20 1.14 13.96
CA ALA A 53 -2.50 2.42 14.08
C ALA A 53 -3.36 3.64 13.67
N LYS A 54 -4.66 3.45 13.39
CA LYS A 54 -5.62 4.49 12.98
C LYS A 54 -5.15 5.32 11.78
N ARG A 55 -4.48 4.67 10.84
CA ARG A 55 -4.09 5.28 9.56
C ARG A 55 -5.31 5.39 8.66
N ARG A 56 -5.36 6.44 7.86
CA ARG A 56 -6.53 6.82 7.06
C ARG A 56 -6.35 6.46 5.60
N GLY A 57 -5.34 7.02 4.95
CA GLY A 57 -5.09 6.82 3.52
C GLY A 57 -3.78 6.07 3.25
N ILE A 58 -3.86 4.95 2.56
CA ILE A 58 -2.67 4.22 2.12
C ILE A 58 -2.42 4.52 0.66
N TRP A 59 -1.18 4.83 0.33
CA TRP A 59 -0.67 5.07 -1.01
C TRP A 59 0.34 3.99 -1.35
N LEU A 60 0.15 3.36 -2.51
CA LEU A 60 0.96 2.25 -2.96
C LEU A 60 1.49 2.58 -4.36
N SER A 61 2.81 2.76 -4.45
CA SER A 61 3.50 2.95 -5.73
C SER A 61 3.95 1.60 -6.27
N ILE A 62 3.41 1.19 -7.42
CA ILE A 62 3.79 -0.05 -8.13
C ILE A 62 4.56 0.34 -9.39
N PRO A 63 5.83 -0.10 -9.54
CA PRO A 63 6.60 0.19 -10.74
C PRO A 63 6.05 -0.56 -11.95
N HIS A 64 6.24 -0.01 -13.16
CA HIS A 64 5.66 -0.57 -14.39
C HIS A 64 6.07 -2.03 -14.67
N ASN A 65 7.22 -2.47 -14.16
CA ASN A 65 7.73 -3.82 -14.32
C ASN A 65 7.11 -4.83 -13.35
N ARG A 66 6.19 -4.39 -12.49
CA ARG A 66 5.51 -5.20 -11.46
C ARG A 66 3.99 -5.04 -11.48
N THR A 67 3.42 -4.86 -12.67
CA THR A 67 1.97 -4.67 -12.85
C THR A 67 1.14 -5.87 -12.39
N GLU A 68 1.75 -7.06 -12.24
CA GLU A 68 1.13 -8.24 -11.65
C GLU A 68 0.66 -8.03 -10.19
N LEU A 69 1.18 -7.02 -9.49
CA LEU A 69 0.79 -6.67 -8.12
C LEU A 69 -0.48 -5.82 -8.05
N ILE A 70 -0.86 -5.16 -9.16
CA ILE A 70 -2.06 -4.30 -9.24
C ILE A 70 -3.34 -5.08 -8.94
N PRO A 71 -3.65 -6.22 -9.60
CA PRO A 71 -4.88 -6.96 -9.32
C PRO A 71 -4.94 -7.48 -7.88
N ILE A 72 -3.79 -7.81 -7.29
CA ILE A 72 -3.68 -8.25 -5.89
C ILE A 72 -4.05 -7.10 -4.94
N ALA A 73 -3.49 -5.91 -5.17
CA ALA A 73 -3.84 -4.74 -4.39
C ALA A 73 -5.33 -4.37 -4.56
N GLN A 74 -5.87 -4.46 -5.78
CA GLN A 74 -7.30 -4.18 -6.03
C GLN A 74 -8.24 -5.14 -5.29
N LYS A 75 -7.91 -6.44 -5.25
CA LYS A 75 -8.64 -7.45 -4.47
C LYS A 75 -8.69 -7.08 -2.98
N LEU A 76 -7.66 -6.40 -2.48
CA LEU A 76 -7.56 -5.92 -1.09
C LEU A 76 -8.13 -4.51 -0.88
N GLY A 77 -8.87 -3.97 -1.85
CA GLY A 77 -9.61 -2.70 -1.72
C GLY A 77 -8.87 -1.46 -2.21
N PHE A 78 -7.70 -1.61 -2.83
CA PHE A 78 -7.02 -0.48 -3.45
C PHE A 78 -7.69 -0.07 -4.77
N ILE A 79 -7.74 1.22 -5.03
CA ILE A 79 -8.23 1.81 -6.27
C ILE A 79 -7.08 2.49 -7.01
N LEU A 80 -7.15 2.52 -8.35
CA LEU A 80 -6.20 3.27 -9.16
C LEU A 80 -6.42 4.77 -8.95
N HIS A 81 -5.34 5.51 -8.69
CA HIS A 81 -5.41 6.95 -8.46
C HIS A 81 -4.77 7.75 -9.61
N HIS A 82 -3.53 7.44 -9.99
CA HIS A 82 -2.91 7.96 -11.21
C HIS A 82 -1.84 7.00 -11.73
N ALA A 83 -1.45 7.16 -12.99
CA ALA A 83 -0.33 6.43 -13.58
C ALA A 83 0.65 7.43 -14.22
N LYS A 84 1.94 7.15 -14.06
CA LYS A 84 3.04 7.77 -14.80
C LYS A 84 3.72 6.69 -15.65
N PRO A 85 4.57 7.07 -16.61
CA PRO A 85 5.26 6.09 -17.46
C PRO A 85 6.08 5.04 -16.68
N ASP A 86 6.56 5.40 -15.49
CA ASP A 86 7.45 4.57 -14.66
C ASP A 86 6.75 3.81 -13.53
N TYR A 87 5.60 4.29 -13.04
CA TYR A 87 4.84 3.65 -11.97
C TYR A 87 3.34 3.97 -12.01
N VAL A 88 2.56 3.10 -11.37
CA VAL A 88 1.13 3.29 -11.09
C VAL A 88 0.95 3.55 -9.60
N MET A 89 0.20 4.58 -9.25
CA MET A 89 -0.18 4.91 -7.88
C MET A 89 -1.58 4.38 -7.58
N LEU A 90 -1.68 3.57 -6.54
CA LEU A 90 -2.93 3.10 -5.98
C LEU A 90 -3.18 3.73 -4.62
N THR A 91 -4.44 3.86 -4.26
CA THR A 91 -4.85 4.37 -2.94
C THR A 91 -5.88 3.48 -2.30
N HIS A 92 -5.85 3.36 -0.97
CA HIS A 92 -6.91 2.72 -0.19
C HIS A 92 -7.23 3.55 1.04
N TRP A 93 -8.49 3.94 1.18
CA TRP A 93 -8.99 4.61 2.39
C TRP A 93 -9.47 3.55 3.39
N LEU A 94 -8.88 3.54 4.59
CA LEU A 94 -9.12 2.53 5.62
C LEU A 94 -10.22 2.92 6.60
N ASP A 95 -10.59 4.20 6.68
CA ASP A 95 -11.60 4.67 7.61
C ASP A 95 -12.99 4.58 6.98
N GLU A 96 -13.81 3.65 7.45
CA GLU A 96 -15.18 3.45 6.97
C GLU A 96 -16.17 4.48 7.55
N LYS A 97 -15.79 5.21 8.60
CA LYS A 97 -16.67 6.15 9.30
C LYS A 97 -16.60 7.56 8.72
N GLU A 98 -15.42 7.95 8.26
CA GLU A 98 -15.20 9.25 7.64
C GLU A 98 -15.27 9.15 6.11
N SER A 99 -15.89 10.15 5.48
CA SER A 99 -15.84 10.29 4.01
C SER A 99 -14.38 10.32 3.53
N ASN A 100 -14.10 9.69 2.40
CA ASN A 100 -12.78 9.66 1.81
C ASN A 100 -12.29 11.09 1.51
N GLN A 101 -11.25 11.52 2.22
CA GLN A 101 -10.64 12.85 2.05
C GLN A 101 -9.41 12.82 1.14
N LEU A 102 -9.12 11.68 0.51
CA LEU A 102 -8.05 11.63 -0.49
C LEU A 102 -8.44 12.57 -1.63
N PRO A 103 -7.51 13.45 -2.07
CA PRO A 103 -7.79 14.37 -3.16
C PRO A 103 -8.22 13.58 -4.38
N SER A 104 -9.34 13.96 -4.99
CA SER A 104 -9.68 13.47 -6.32
C SER A 104 -8.66 14.02 -7.33
N TYR A 105 -8.44 13.28 -8.42
CA TYR A 105 -7.47 13.65 -9.45
C TYR A 105 -7.70 15.10 -9.91
N ALA A 106 -6.72 15.97 -9.64
CA ALA A 106 -6.78 17.38 -10.00
C ALA A 106 -6.45 17.53 -11.49
N MET A 107 -7.48 17.65 -12.34
CA MET A 107 -7.32 18.15 -13.70
C MET A 107 -7.53 19.65 -13.70
N SER A 108 -6.49 20.42 -14.00
CA SER A 108 -6.61 21.85 -14.26
C SER A 108 -5.84 22.14 -15.55
N THR A 109 -6.58 22.46 -16.61
CA THR A 109 -6.00 22.92 -17.88
C THR A 109 -6.06 24.44 -17.89
N ILE A 110 -4.90 25.10 -17.89
CA ILE A 110 -4.80 26.56 -18.06
C ILE A 110 -4.40 26.83 -19.51
N GLY A 111 -5.34 27.36 -20.30
CA GLY A 111 -5.07 27.83 -21.66
C GLY A 111 -4.72 29.31 -21.64
N VAL A 112 -3.66 29.68 -22.35
CA VAL A 112 -3.32 31.07 -22.67
C VAL A 112 -3.47 31.26 -24.18
N GLY A 113 -4.14 32.33 -24.59
CA GLY A 113 -4.36 32.70 -25.99
C GLY A 113 -3.93 34.14 -26.24
#